data_AF-A0A158P4I9-F1
#
_entry.id   AF-A0A158P4I9-F1
#
_cell.length_a   1.000
_cell.length_b   1.000
_cell.length_c   1.000
_cell.angle_alpha   90.00
_cell.angle_beta   90.00
_cell.angle_gamma   90.00
#
_symmetry.space_group_name_H-M   'P 1'
#
loop_
_entity.id
_entity.type
_entity.pdbx_description
1 polymer ?
#
loop_
_entity_poly.entity_id
_entity_poly.type
_entity_poly.pdbx_seq_one_letter_code
_entity_poly.pdbx_strand_id
1 'polypeptide(L)'
;MSSSGSKDLIDSCELHIPIRAGYVILKDPISEKKLLRPARYYGNYVRKIEELIDERKTVDDAESMDGDRYVIIFYGSHDSASKFLESEKMKDLRRKQLAPSSQTLSLPSTSRKESELESTTRKLRSQSRNVSESAHKVAPSSVPQVKLLKDLEIKFESMKDDLKEIKVLLNDFISSQDLPDLSTGPTKEASMAKQACKAIRSFRKQGFEKKLALVDWDKIISDPIKVREIKDILMTQEWPSKMVSDIAEILYGDTLLDHILGRHGKRDRKARRGERQLTVSRSEEEKLRCILSVFGTTFTTDTAWQILVQHYVNQRGRDMKNRLTKEKDEERVDPNIDDDSSDSPEAKRSRLVNHTDDDADNVEE
;
A
#
# COMPACT_ATOMS: atom_id res chain seq x y z
N MET A 1 -11.54 -19.18 -50.75
CA MET A 1 -11.16 -17.76 -50.62
C MET A 1 -11.51 -17.32 -49.21
N SER A 2 -10.49 -16.84 -48.51
CA SER A 2 -10.51 -15.99 -47.30
C SER A 2 -11.30 -16.44 -46.07
N SER A 3 -10.63 -17.21 -45.20
CA SER A 3 -10.91 -17.22 -43.76
C SER A 3 -10.36 -15.94 -43.12
N SER A 4 -11.23 -15.16 -42.50
CA SER A 4 -10.82 -14.04 -41.65
C SER A 4 -10.90 -14.47 -40.19
N GLY A 5 -9.72 -14.78 -39.64
CA GLY A 5 -9.54 -15.14 -38.24
C GLY A 5 -9.86 -13.98 -37.31
N SER A 6 -10.67 -14.27 -36.31
CA SER A 6 -10.89 -13.48 -35.11
C SER A 6 -9.54 -13.32 -34.39
N LYS A 7 -8.99 -12.11 -34.35
CA LYS A 7 -7.89 -11.76 -33.45
C LYS A 7 -8.48 -11.33 -32.13
N ASP A 8 -8.03 -12.00 -31.08
CA ASP A 8 -8.34 -11.75 -29.69
C ASP A 8 -8.07 -10.29 -29.31
N LEU A 9 -9.15 -9.59 -28.94
CA LEU A 9 -9.11 -8.36 -28.15
C LEU A 9 -8.81 -8.75 -26.70
N ILE A 10 -7.52 -8.92 -26.39
CA ILE A 10 -7.04 -8.74 -25.03
C ILE A 10 -6.91 -7.23 -24.84
N ASP A 11 -8.03 -6.58 -24.53
CA ASP A 11 -8.01 -5.23 -23.98
C ASP A 11 -7.38 -5.35 -22.59
N SER A 12 -6.09 -5.04 -22.53
CA SER A 12 -5.33 -4.90 -21.32
C SER A 12 -6.00 -3.86 -20.43
N CYS A 13 -6.67 -4.32 -19.37
CA CYS A 13 -6.95 -3.49 -18.20
C CYS A 13 -5.61 -2.98 -17.66
N GLU A 14 -5.14 -1.84 -18.19
CA GLU A 14 -4.08 -1.06 -17.60
C GLU A 14 -4.58 -0.63 -16.22
N LEU A 15 -4.22 -1.40 -15.20
CA LEU A 15 -4.37 -1.00 -13.81
C LEU A 15 -3.55 0.28 -13.63
N HIS A 16 -4.18 1.44 -13.85
CA HIS A 16 -3.60 2.72 -13.51
C HIS A 16 -3.45 2.77 -11.99
N ILE A 17 -2.23 2.52 -11.53
CA ILE A 17 -1.87 2.68 -10.13
C ILE A 17 -1.85 4.19 -9.85
N PRO A 18 -2.56 4.69 -8.83
CA PRO A 18 -2.47 6.09 -8.46
C PRO A 18 -1.10 6.38 -7.85
N ILE A 19 -0.50 7.54 -8.15
CA ILE A 19 0.86 7.92 -7.73
C ILE A 19 1.10 7.80 -6.23
N ARG A 20 0.08 8.13 -5.42
CA ARG A 20 0.15 8.04 -3.96
C ARG A 20 0.35 6.60 -3.46
N ALA A 21 -0.01 5.60 -4.26
CA ALA A 21 0.19 4.18 -3.98
C ALA A 21 1.26 3.54 -4.89
N GLY A 22 1.83 4.31 -5.82
CA GLY A 22 2.84 3.85 -6.76
C GLY A 22 4.25 3.91 -6.20
N TYR A 23 5.12 3.06 -6.73
CA TYR A 23 6.54 2.98 -6.44
C TYR A 23 7.32 3.07 -7.75
N VAL A 24 8.51 3.66 -7.65
CA VAL A 24 9.49 3.76 -8.74
C VAL A 24 10.76 3.00 -8.38
N ILE A 25 11.44 2.49 -9.40
CA ILE A 25 12.79 1.95 -9.25
C ILE A 25 13.77 2.95 -9.87
N LEU A 26 14.65 3.47 -9.02
CA LEU A 26 15.77 4.32 -9.41
C LEU A 26 16.97 3.46 -9.73
N LYS A 27 17.70 3.76 -10.80
CA LYS A 27 18.99 3.15 -11.14
C LYS A 27 20.08 4.22 -11.16
N ASP A 28 21.12 4.01 -10.37
CA ASP A 28 22.32 4.83 -10.41
C ASP A 28 23.03 4.61 -11.76
N PRO A 29 23.29 5.66 -12.55
CA PRO A 29 23.96 5.52 -13.84
C PRO A 29 25.43 5.07 -13.72
N ILE A 30 26.08 5.30 -12.58
CA ILE A 30 27.49 4.98 -12.35
C ILE A 30 27.63 3.61 -11.66
N SER A 31 27.00 3.43 -10.49
CA SER A 31 27.15 2.19 -9.72
C SER A 31 26.22 1.06 -10.19
N GLU A 32 25.27 1.37 -11.07
CA GLU A 32 24.15 0.50 -11.48
C GLU A 32 23.27 0.00 -10.32
N LYS A 33 23.47 0.53 -9.11
CA LYS A 33 22.67 0.18 -7.93
C LYS A 33 21.23 0.62 -8.16
N LYS A 34 20.29 -0.25 -7.79
CA LYS A 34 18.85 -0.01 -7.92
C LYS A 34 18.22 0.23 -6.55
N LEU A 35 17.39 1.27 -6.44
CA LEU A 35 16.69 1.66 -5.22
C LEU A 35 15.19 1.70 -5.48
N LEU A 36 14.40 1.30 -4.48
CA LEU A 36 12.94 1.35 -4.53
C LEU A 36 12.45 2.55 -3.73
N ARG A 37 11.65 3.42 -4.36
CA ARG A 37 11.12 4.64 -3.71
C ARG A 37 9.63 4.84 -3.97
N PRO A 38 8.89 5.53 -3.08
CA PRO A 38 7.55 6.01 -3.37
C PRO A 38 7.53 6.96 -4.58
N ALA A 39 6.59 6.77 -5.50
CA ALA A 39 6.51 7.54 -6.75
C ALA A 39 6.17 9.03 -6.53
N ARG A 40 5.49 9.35 -5.44
CA ARG A 40 5.05 10.72 -5.08
C ARG A 40 6.18 11.76 -5.03
N TYR A 41 7.44 11.34 -4.92
CA TYR A 41 8.59 12.24 -4.87
C TYR A 41 9.08 12.67 -6.26
N TYR A 42 8.68 11.97 -7.32
CA TYR A 42 9.24 12.13 -8.67
C TYR A 42 8.24 12.73 -9.67
N GLY A 43 6.98 12.93 -9.25
CA GLY A 43 5.97 13.56 -10.07
C GLY A 43 4.61 13.66 -9.38
N ASN A 44 3.81 14.61 -9.86
CA ASN A 44 2.42 14.80 -9.44
C ASN A 44 1.42 14.05 -10.34
N TYR A 45 1.87 13.58 -11.52
CA TYR A 45 1.07 12.88 -12.52
C TYR A 45 1.80 11.62 -13.04
N VAL A 46 1.07 10.54 -13.30
CA VAL A 46 1.65 9.26 -13.77
C VAL A 46 2.36 9.46 -15.10
N ARG A 47 1.71 10.19 -16.03
CA ARG A 47 2.26 10.53 -17.35
C ARG A 47 3.62 11.20 -17.27
N LYS A 48 3.84 12.08 -16.27
CA LYS A 48 5.15 12.74 -16.09
C LYS A 48 6.24 11.74 -15.68
N ILE A 49 5.90 10.74 -14.86
CA ILE A 49 6.85 9.69 -14.47
C ILE A 49 7.16 8.78 -15.66
N GLU A 50 6.14 8.45 -16.46
CA GLU A 50 6.31 7.66 -17.70
C GLU A 50 7.20 8.40 -18.71
N GLU A 51 6.98 9.71 -18.93
CA GLU A 51 7.86 10.55 -19.74
C GLU A 51 9.30 10.54 -19.24
N LEU A 52 9.52 10.62 -17.91
CA LEU A 52 10.87 10.53 -17.32
C LEU A 52 11.54 9.16 -17.56
N ILE A 53 10.77 8.09 -17.56
CA ILE A 53 11.26 6.72 -17.86
C ILE A 53 11.64 6.62 -19.33
N ASP A 54 10.78 7.08 -20.23
CA ASP A 54 10.97 7.01 -21.68
C ASP A 54 12.14 7.88 -22.14
N GLU A 55 12.26 9.10 -21.60
CA GLU A 55 13.37 10.02 -21.87
C GLU A 55 14.67 9.59 -21.17
N ARG A 56 14.62 8.61 -20.25
CA ARG A 56 15.72 8.22 -19.36
C ARG A 56 16.37 9.41 -18.65
N LYS A 57 15.56 10.38 -18.28
CA LYS A 57 16.03 11.62 -17.66
C LYS A 57 16.50 11.34 -16.25
N THR A 58 17.62 11.96 -15.86
CA THR A 58 18.11 11.87 -14.49
C THR A 58 17.26 12.73 -13.55
N VAL A 59 16.94 12.20 -12.38
CA VAL A 59 16.22 12.84 -11.28
C VAL A 59 17.06 12.78 -10.01
N ASP A 60 16.91 13.77 -9.13
CA ASP A 60 17.58 13.78 -7.83
C ASP A 60 16.80 12.85 -6.86
N ASP A 61 17.49 12.01 -6.07
CA ASP A 61 16.82 11.17 -5.05
C ASP A 61 16.35 12.04 -3.89
N ALA A 62 15.04 12.04 -3.64
CA ALA A 62 14.44 12.83 -2.55
C ALA A 62 14.92 12.41 -1.15
N GLU A 63 15.51 11.21 -1.00
CA GLU A 63 16.09 10.73 0.26
C GLU A 63 17.62 10.85 0.32
N SER A 64 18.30 11.20 -0.78
CA SER A 64 19.77 11.37 -0.76
C SER A 64 20.13 12.79 -0.35
N MET A 65 21.00 12.92 0.65
CA MET A 65 21.57 14.21 1.08
C MET A 65 22.64 14.72 0.11
N ASP A 66 23.24 13.81 -0.67
CA ASP A 66 24.42 14.09 -1.49
C ASP A 66 24.06 14.60 -2.90
N GLY A 67 22.76 14.79 -3.19
CA GLY A 67 22.29 15.25 -4.50
C GLY A 67 22.53 14.24 -5.62
N ASP A 68 22.60 12.95 -5.26
CA ASP A 68 22.80 11.87 -6.22
C ASP A 68 21.71 11.84 -7.29
N ARG A 69 22.13 11.63 -8.54
CA ARG A 69 21.25 11.58 -9.71
C ARG A 69 21.02 10.16 -10.17
N TYR A 70 19.74 9.81 -10.31
CA TYR A 70 19.30 8.48 -10.72
C TYR A 70 18.42 8.55 -11.97
N VAL A 71 18.32 7.45 -12.71
CA VAL A 71 17.32 7.30 -13.78
C VAL A 71 16.17 6.46 -13.28
N ILE A 72 14.94 6.88 -13.54
CA ILE A 72 13.76 6.06 -13.25
C ILE A 72 13.65 4.99 -14.32
N ILE A 73 13.61 3.72 -13.94
CA ILE A 73 13.56 2.59 -14.90
C ILE A 73 12.27 1.79 -14.83
N PHE A 74 11.42 2.04 -13.83
CA PHE A 74 10.17 1.33 -13.63
C PHE A 74 9.21 2.14 -12.77
N TYR A 75 7.91 2.04 -13.07
CA TYR A 75 6.81 2.53 -12.24
C TYR A 75 5.76 1.43 -12.08
N GLY A 76 5.26 1.23 -10.85
CA GLY A 76 4.21 0.25 -10.61
C GLY A 76 3.77 0.17 -9.15
N SER A 77 2.99 -0.85 -8.80
CA SER A 77 2.66 -1.13 -7.40
C SER A 77 3.91 -1.61 -6.67
N HIS A 78 3.91 -1.54 -5.34
CA HIS A 78 5.00 -2.04 -4.51
C HIS A 78 5.39 -3.47 -4.86
N ASP A 79 4.40 -4.35 -5.02
CA ASP A 79 4.61 -5.77 -5.31
C ASP A 79 5.22 -5.98 -6.71
N SER A 80 4.73 -5.25 -7.72
CA SER A 80 5.26 -5.33 -9.08
C SER A 80 6.70 -4.82 -9.14
N ALA A 81 6.98 -3.70 -8.47
CA ALA A 81 8.32 -3.12 -8.40
C ALA A 81 9.30 -4.05 -7.65
N SER A 82 8.87 -4.65 -6.54
CA SER A 82 9.68 -5.62 -5.78
C SER A 82 10.01 -6.86 -6.61
N LYS A 83 9.03 -7.43 -7.30
CA LYS A 83 9.24 -8.57 -8.21
C LYS A 83 10.18 -8.21 -9.35
N PHE A 84 10.04 -7.01 -9.93
CA PHE A 84 10.96 -6.55 -10.97
C PHE A 84 12.40 -6.47 -10.45
N LEU A 85 12.60 -5.89 -9.27
CA LEU A 85 13.91 -5.75 -8.64
C LEU A 85 14.57 -7.10 -8.35
N GLU A 86 13.80 -8.07 -7.85
CA GLU A 86 14.27 -9.45 -7.64
C GLU A 86 14.63 -10.15 -8.95
N SER A 87 13.80 -10.00 -9.99
CA SER A 87 14.06 -10.60 -11.30
C SER A 87 15.35 -10.08 -11.94
N GLU A 88 15.66 -8.79 -11.76
CA GLU A 88 16.89 -8.18 -12.23
C GLU A 88 18.11 -8.68 -11.45
N LYS A 89 18.03 -8.79 -10.12
CA LYS A 89 19.10 -9.39 -9.31
C LYS A 89 19.45 -10.80 -9.77
N MET A 90 18.44 -11.60 -10.11
CA MET A 90 18.62 -12.96 -10.63
C MET A 90 19.28 -12.99 -12.02
N LYS A 91 18.99 -12.01 -12.90
CA LYS A 91 19.69 -11.89 -14.19
C LYS A 91 21.16 -11.53 -14.01
N ASP A 92 21.47 -10.63 -13.08
CA ASP A 92 22.85 -10.22 -12.80
C ASP A 92 23.68 -11.39 -12.23
N LEU A 93 23.09 -12.21 -11.36
CA LEU A 93 23.70 -13.45 -10.87
C LEU A 93 23.98 -14.45 -12.01
N ARG A 94 23.02 -14.64 -12.92
CA ARG A 94 23.20 -15.52 -14.08
C ARG A 94 24.30 -15.01 -15.04
N ARG A 95 24.38 -13.70 -15.27
CA ARG A 95 25.47 -13.10 -16.07
C ARG A 95 26.84 -13.33 -15.43
N LYS A 96 26.93 -13.21 -14.10
CA LYS A 96 28.18 -13.47 -13.36
C LYS A 96 28.59 -14.95 -13.39
N GLN A 97 27.63 -15.89 -13.39
CA GLN A 97 27.92 -17.32 -13.49
C GLN A 97 28.28 -17.79 -14.91
N LEU A 98 27.82 -17.08 -15.94
CA LEU A 98 28.09 -17.39 -17.34
C LEU A 98 29.33 -16.67 -17.90
N ALA A 99 29.94 -15.75 -17.13
CA ALA A 99 31.24 -15.20 -17.49
C ALA A 99 32.30 -16.29 -17.29
N PRO A 100 32.91 -16.85 -18.35
CA PRO A 100 33.99 -17.80 -18.18
C PRO A 100 35.12 -17.09 -17.43
N SER A 101 35.64 -17.75 -16.40
CA SER A 101 36.86 -17.32 -15.70
C SER A 101 38.05 -17.44 -16.65
N SER A 102 38.17 -16.52 -17.60
CA SER A 102 39.40 -16.29 -18.35
C SER A 102 40.37 -15.59 -17.40
N GLN A 103 40.98 -16.36 -16.50
CA GLN A 103 42.26 -15.99 -15.92
C GLN A 103 43.30 -16.13 -17.05
N THR A 104 43.40 -15.12 -17.90
CA THR A 104 44.57 -14.94 -18.76
C THR A 104 45.56 -14.05 -18.02
N LEU A 105 46.64 -14.70 -17.57
CA LEU A 105 47.90 -14.11 -17.20
C LEU A 105 48.33 -13.07 -18.25
N SER A 106 48.50 -11.83 -17.81
CA SER A 106 49.11 -10.77 -18.60
C SER A 106 50.63 -10.82 -18.45
N LEU A 107 51.36 -10.87 -19.57
CA LEU A 107 52.67 -10.24 -19.76
C LEU A 107 52.80 -9.79 -21.23
N PRO A 108 53.70 -8.83 -21.55
CA PRO A 108 53.40 -7.82 -22.55
C PRO A 108 54.22 -7.92 -23.84
N SER A 109 53.74 -7.15 -24.80
CA SER A 109 54.51 -6.33 -25.76
C SER A 109 54.73 -6.83 -27.20
N THR A 110 54.48 -5.86 -28.08
CA THR A 110 55.09 -5.60 -29.40
C THR A 110 54.53 -6.26 -30.69
N SER A 111 53.87 -5.38 -31.45
CA SER A 111 54.18 -5.01 -32.84
C SER A 111 53.59 -5.78 -34.03
N ARG A 112 53.00 -4.95 -34.91
CA ARG A 112 53.10 -4.89 -36.38
C ARG A 112 52.41 -5.93 -37.27
N LYS A 113 51.67 -5.31 -38.21
CA LYS A 113 51.51 -5.56 -39.66
C LYS A 113 50.43 -6.54 -40.12
N GLU A 114 49.45 -5.94 -40.81
CA GLU A 114 48.97 -6.27 -42.16
C GLU A 114 49.40 -7.62 -42.75
N SER A 115 48.40 -8.43 -43.09
CA SER A 115 48.31 -9.03 -44.43
C SER A 115 46.88 -9.46 -44.73
N GLU A 116 46.42 -9.03 -45.90
CA GLU A 116 45.34 -9.63 -46.67
C GLU A 116 45.67 -11.10 -46.97
N LEU A 117 44.69 -12.00 -46.94
CA LEU A 117 44.21 -12.71 -48.12
C LEU A 117 43.10 -13.72 -47.78
N GLU A 118 42.00 -13.53 -48.48
CA GLU A 118 41.13 -14.50 -49.16
C GLU A 118 41.07 -15.99 -48.78
N SER A 119 39.80 -16.43 -48.79
CA SER A 119 39.29 -17.70 -49.31
C SER A 119 39.48 -18.97 -48.47
N THR A 120 38.36 -19.56 -48.02
CA THR A 120 37.88 -20.82 -48.61
C THR A 120 36.53 -21.22 -48.04
N THR A 121 35.61 -21.42 -48.98
CA THR A 121 34.38 -22.20 -48.89
C THR A 121 34.61 -23.61 -48.32
N ARG A 122 33.75 -24.11 -47.43
CA ARG A 122 33.22 -25.48 -47.56
C ARG A 122 31.95 -25.75 -46.73
N LYS A 123 30.89 -26.08 -47.47
CA LYS A 123 29.70 -26.84 -47.08
C LYS A 123 30.07 -28.20 -46.46
N LEU A 124 29.39 -28.56 -45.38
CA LEU A 124 29.05 -29.94 -44.99
C LEU A 124 27.62 -29.88 -44.43
N ARG A 125 26.57 -29.99 -45.23
CA ARG A 125 25.93 -31.21 -45.78
C ARG A 125 25.83 -32.36 -44.76
N SER A 126 24.62 -32.42 -44.22
CA SER A 126 23.91 -33.57 -43.68
C SER A 126 24.23 -34.91 -44.35
N GLN A 127 24.43 -35.95 -43.52
CA GLN A 127 24.11 -37.32 -43.87
C GLN A 127 23.53 -38.04 -42.66
N SER A 128 22.34 -38.61 -42.86
CA SER A 128 21.67 -39.54 -41.98
C SER A 128 22.07 -40.97 -42.33
N ARG A 129 21.92 -41.83 -41.32
CA ARG A 129 21.49 -43.24 -41.38
C ARG A 129 22.52 -44.35 -41.59
N ASN A 130 22.29 -45.36 -40.73
CA ASN A 130 22.50 -46.80 -40.86
C ASN A 130 23.84 -47.37 -40.38
N VAL A 131 23.86 -47.83 -39.12
CA VAL A 131 24.62 -49.00 -38.63
C VAL A 131 23.75 -49.65 -37.54
N SER A 132 22.96 -50.67 -37.90
CA SER A 132 23.24 -52.10 -37.74
C SER A 132 22.81 -52.65 -36.37
N GLU A 133 21.80 -53.52 -36.44
CA GLU A 133 21.40 -54.46 -35.40
C GLU A 133 22.63 -55.24 -34.90
N SER A 134 22.93 -55.12 -33.60
CA SER A 134 23.70 -56.14 -32.89
C SER A 134 22.82 -56.71 -31.78
N ALA A 135 22.51 -57.99 -31.92
CA ALA A 135 21.82 -58.79 -30.94
C ALA A 135 22.73 -59.00 -29.72
N HIS A 136 22.65 -58.11 -28.74
CA HIS A 136 23.08 -58.42 -27.38
C HIS A 136 21.86 -58.80 -26.55
N LYS A 137 21.86 -60.05 -26.07
CA LYS A 137 21.03 -60.51 -24.95
C LYS A 137 21.25 -59.58 -23.76
N VAL A 138 20.38 -58.59 -23.61
CA VAL A 138 20.30 -57.74 -22.41
C VAL A 138 19.54 -58.54 -21.36
N ALA A 139 20.27 -58.99 -20.33
CA ALA A 139 19.68 -59.53 -19.12
C ALA A 139 18.73 -58.48 -18.49
N PRO A 140 17.59 -58.89 -17.93
CA PRO A 140 16.62 -57.96 -17.34
C PRO A 140 17.21 -57.35 -16.06
N SER A 141 17.84 -56.17 -16.18
CA SER A 141 18.22 -55.34 -15.04
C SER A 141 16.99 -54.56 -14.55
N SER A 142 16.03 -55.27 -13.97
CA SER A 142 14.81 -54.71 -13.36
C SER A 142 15.00 -54.28 -11.90
N VAL A 143 16.24 -54.29 -11.39
CA VAL A 143 16.56 -54.04 -9.98
C VAL A 143 16.69 -52.54 -9.59
N PRO A 144 17.04 -51.57 -10.47
CA PRO A 144 17.22 -50.18 -10.04
C PRO A 144 15.92 -49.44 -9.70
N GLN A 145 14.81 -49.75 -10.37
CA GLN A 145 13.55 -49.01 -10.22
C GLN A 145 12.83 -49.33 -8.92
N VAL A 146 12.92 -50.57 -8.45
CA VAL A 146 12.31 -51.00 -7.18
C VAL A 146 12.98 -50.32 -5.99
N LYS A 147 14.31 -50.09 -6.06
CA LYS A 147 15.05 -49.39 -5.01
C LYS A 147 14.67 -47.91 -4.94
N LEU A 148 14.52 -47.25 -6.09
CA LEU A 148 14.10 -45.86 -6.17
C LEU A 148 12.67 -45.64 -5.62
N LEU A 149 11.75 -46.57 -5.89
CA LEU A 149 10.39 -46.52 -5.37
C LEU A 149 10.35 -46.66 -3.84
N LYS A 150 11.16 -47.56 -3.28
CA LYS A 150 11.27 -47.72 -1.83
C LYS A 150 11.87 -46.47 -1.16
N ASP A 151 12.89 -45.86 -1.76
CA ASP A 151 13.49 -44.63 -1.24
C ASP A 151 12.50 -43.44 -1.28
N LEU A 152 11.63 -43.38 -2.30
CA LEU A 152 10.57 -42.38 -2.38
C LEU A 152 9.48 -42.62 -1.33
N GLU A 153 9.07 -43.86 -1.13
CA GLU A 153 8.08 -44.24 -0.11
C GLU A 153 8.55 -43.85 1.30
N ILE A 154 9.81 -44.12 1.61
CA ILE A 154 10.44 -43.71 2.89
C ILE A 154 10.43 -42.18 3.04
N LYS A 155 10.76 -41.42 1.97
CA LYS A 155 10.72 -39.95 2.01
C LYS A 155 9.30 -39.40 2.19
N PHE A 156 8.31 -40.03 1.57
CA PHE A 156 6.91 -39.62 1.73
C PHE A 156 6.42 -39.85 3.15
N GLU A 157 6.77 -40.98 3.76
CA GLU A 157 6.34 -41.25 5.14
C GLU A 157 7.06 -40.32 6.13
N SER A 158 8.35 -40.03 5.93
CA SER A 158 9.07 -39.00 6.70
C SER A 158 8.40 -37.62 6.61
N MET A 159 8.03 -37.19 5.40
CA MET A 159 7.40 -35.88 5.19
C MET A 159 6.00 -35.78 5.82
N LYS A 160 5.29 -36.91 5.86
CA LYS A 160 3.98 -37.02 6.51
C LYS A 160 4.11 -36.90 8.03
N ASP A 161 5.18 -37.44 8.61
CA ASP A 161 5.46 -37.29 10.03
C ASP A 161 5.90 -35.86 10.37
N ASP A 162 6.75 -35.23 9.55
CA ASP A 162 7.10 -33.80 9.69
C ASP A 162 5.84 -32.91 9.66
N LEU A 163 4.90 -33.20 8.76
CA LEU A 163 3.63 -32.44 8.67
C LEU A 163 2.72 -32.66 9.89
N LYS A 164 2.71 -33.86 10.48
CA LYS A 164 1.99 -34.10 11.73
C LYS A 164 2.64 -33.33 12.88
N GLU A 165 3.97 -33.32 12.96
CA GLU A 165 4.72 -32.59 13.97
C GLU A 165 4.46 -31.08 13.86
N ILE A 166 4.53 -30.52 12.65
CA ILE A 166 4.17 -29.11 12.40
C ILE A 166 2.73 -28.83 12.85
N LYS A 167 1.78 -29.74 12.57
CA LYS A 167 0.39 -29.57 12.99
C LYS A 167 0.24 -29.59 14.52
N VAL A 168 0.99 -30.43 15.22
CA VAL A 168 1.02 -30.46 16.70
C VAL A 168 1.62 -29.16 17.22
N LEU A 169 2.78 -28.73 16.71
CA LEU A 169 3.40 -27.45 17.09
C LEU A 169 2.49 -26.25 16.83
N LEU A 170 1.71 -26.26 15.74
CA LEU A 170 0.76 -25.20 15.44
C LEU A 170 -0.42 -25.20 16.42
N ASN A 171 -0.94 -26.38 16.77
CA ASN A 171 -2.00 -26.52 17.75
C ASN A 171 -1.51 -26.14 19.16
N ASP A 172 -0.28 -26.50 19.51
CA ASP A 172 0.36 -26.12 20.76
C ASP A 172 0.63 -24.62 20.78
N PHE A 173 1.05 -24.01 19.68
CA PHE A 173 1.19 -22.55 19.57
C PHE A 173 -0.16 -21.83 19.72
N ILE A 174 -1.23 -22.37 19.13
CA ILE A 174 -2.58 -21.82 19.26
C ILE A 174 -3.11 -22.01 20.69
N SER A 175 -2.79 -23.13 21.35
CA SER A 175 -3.27 -23.46 22.69
C SER A 175 -2.42 -22.84 23.81
N SER A 176 -1.13 -22.58 23.56
CA SER A 176 -0.20 -21.91 24.48
C SER A 176 -0.21 -20.39 24.35
N GLN A 177 -1.03 -19.83 23.45
CA GLN A 177 -1.51 -18.46 23.61
C GLN A 177 -2.53 -18.40 24.76
N ASP A 178 -2.06 -18.70 25.97
CA ASP A 178 -2.60 -18.15 27.21
C ASP A 178 -2.32 -16.64 27.18
N LEU A 179 -3.12 -15.92 26.39
CA LEU A 179 -3.25 -14.49 26.49
C LEU A 179 -3.80 -14.18 27.89
N PRO A 180 -3.14 -13.31 28.66
CA PRO A 180 -3.63 -12.92 29.96
C PRO A 180 -5.07 -12.40 29.84
N ASP A 181 -5.91 -12.83 30.77
CA ASP A 181 -7.33 -12.53 30.89
C ASP A 181 -7.57 -11.01 30.94
N LEU A 182 -7.66 -10.40 29.76
CA LEU A 182 -7.92 -8.97 29.52
C LEU A 182 -9.43 -8.76 29.40
N SER A 183 -10.12 -8.95 30.52
CA SER A 183 -11.57 -8.71 30.63
C SER A 183 -11.97 -7.23 30.62
N THR A 184 -11.03 -6.29 30.43
CA THR A 184 -11.35 -4.86 30.29
C THR A 184 -10.42 -4.16 29.30
N GLY A 185 -10.96 -3.54 28.23
CA GLY A 185 -10.26 -2.49 27.49
C GLY A 185 -10.33 -2.53 25.96
N PRO A 186 -9.51 -3.34 25.22
CA PRO A 186 -9.26 -3.10 23.80
C PRO A 186 -9.76 -4.18 22.82
N THR A 187 -10.39 -5.27 23.27
CA THR A 187 -10.63 -6.46 22.44
C THR A 187 -11.79 -6.35 21.45
N LYS A 188 -12.87 -5.62 21.79
CA LYS A 188 -14.06 -5.51 20.92
C LYS A 188 -13.84 -4.57 19.74
N GLU A 189 -13.21 -3.42 19.96
CA GLU A 189 -12.94 -2.45 18.89
C GLU A 189 -11.93 -2.99 17.88
N ALA A 190 -10.81 -3.56 18.36
CA ALA A 190 -9.82 -4.18 17.50
C ALA A 190 -10.38 -5.38 16.71
N SER A 191 -11.28 -6.16 17.32
CA SER A 191 -11.99 -7.26 16.64
C SER A 191 -12.93 -6.74 15.56
N MET A 192 -13.74 -5.71 15.83
CA MET A 192 -14.64 -5.11 14.84
C MET A 192 -13.87 -4.43 13.71
N ALA A 193 -12.76 -3.75 14.00
CA ALA A 193 -11.90 -3.18 12.96
C ALA A 193 -11.30 -4.26 12.05
N LYS A 194 -10.83 -5.39 12.63
CA LYS A 194 -10.35 -6.54 11.85
C LYS A 194 -11.47 -7.16 10.99
N GLN A 195 -12.68 -7.30 11.54
CA GLN A 195 -13.83 -7.77 10.78
C GLN A 195 -14.19 -6.82 9.64
N ALA A 196 -14.14 -5.51 9.86
CA ALA A 196 -14.36 -4.51 8.83
C ALA A 196 -13.29 -4.55 7.72
N CYS A 197 -12.01 -4.68 8.06
CA CYS A 197 -10.94 -4.87 7.06
C CYS A 197 -11.18 -6.15 6.23
N LYS A 198 -11.56 -7.26 6.89
CA LYS A 198 -11.88 -8.52 6.18
C LYS A 198 -13.10 -8.37 5.29
N ALA A 199 -14.13 -7.68 5.75
CA ALA A 199 -15.33 -7.38 4.98
C ALA A 199 -14.98 -6.56 3.75
N ILE A 200 -14.25 -5.45 3.88
CA ILE A 200 -13.80 -4.61 2.75
C ILE A 200 -13.05 -5.46 1.71
N ARG A 201 -12.06 -6.26 2.14
CA ARG A 201 -11.28 -7.12 1.25
C ARG A 201 -12.12 -8.20 0.56
N SER A 202 -12.98 -8.88 1.32
CA SER A 202 -13.88 -9.90 0.77
C SER A 202 -14.86 -9.29 -0.22
N PHE A 203 -15.35 -8.10 0.09
CA PHE A 203 -16.33 -7.38 -0.70
C PHE A 203 -15.75 -6.96 -2.05
N ARG A 204 -14.49 -6.50 -2.10
CA ARG A 204 -13.77 -6.20 -3.36
C ARG A 204 -13.59 -7.41 -4.27
N LYS A 205 -13.41 -8.59 -3.70
CA LYS A 205 -13.23 -9.83 -4.48
C LYS A 205 -14.52 -10.36 -5.12
N GLN A 206 -15.69 -9.91 -4.67
CA GLN A 206 -16.97 -10.51 -5.04
C GLN A 206 -17.92 -9.53 -5.75
N GLY A 207 -17.63 -9.22 -7.03
CA GLY A 207 -18.57 -8.47 -7.87
C GLY A 207 -18.94 -7.10 -7.30
N PHE A 208 -17.97 -6.44 -6.67
CA PHE A 208 -18.13 -5.15 -5.98
C PHE A 208 -18.82 -4.09 -6.84
N GLU A 209 -18.39 -3.98 -8.10
CA GLU A 209 -18.98 -3.06 -9.08
C GLU A 209 -20.47 -3.26 -9.25
N LYS A 210 -20.94 -4.52 -9.22
CA LYS A 210 -22.38 -4.84 -9.31
C LYS A 210 -23.12 -4.30 -8.09
N LYS A 211 -22.56 -4.41 -6.89
CA LYS A 211 -23.20 -3.90 -5.67
C LYS A 211 -23.19 -2.37 -5.61
N LEU A 212 -22.12 -1.72 -6.05
CA LEU A 212 -22.11 -0.26 -6.21
C LEU A 212 -23.13 0.22 -7.24
N ALA A 213 -23.35 -0.54 -8.32
CA ALA A 213 -24.34 -0.21 -9.34
C ALA A 213 -25.78 -0.31 -8.83
N LEU A 214 -26.04 -1.07 -7.76
CA LEU A 214 -27.37 -1.18 -7.13
C LEU A 214 -27.69 -0.02 -6.17
N VAL A 215 -26.69 0.79 -5.79
CA VAL A 215 -26.91 1.95 -4.94
C VAL A 215 -27.55 3.06 -5.77
N ASP A 216 -28.67 3.60 -5.29
CA ASP A 216 -29.38 4.72 -5.91
C ASP A 216 -28.67 6.04 -5.58
N TRP A 217 -27.56 6.30 -6.27
CA TRP A 217 -26.68 7.44 -6.00
C TRP A 217 -27.39 8.78 -6.13
N ASP A 218 -28.29 8.92 -7.09
CA ASP A 218 -28.99 10.18 -7.37
C ASP A 218 -29.89 10.61 -6.21
N LYS A 219 -30.43 9.65 -5.45
CA LYS A 219 -31.20 9.92 -4.22
C LYS A 219 -30.34 10.25 -3.01
N ILE A 220 -29.09 9.80 -2.99
CA ILE A 220 -28.17 10.01 -1.85
C ILE A 220 -27.40 11.32 -2.03
N ILE A 221 -26.82 11.53 -3.21
CA ILE A 221 -25.94 12.64 -3.54
C ILE A 221 -26.29 13.16 -4.93
N SER A 222 -26.72 14.41 -5.01
CA SER A 222 -27.08 15.05 -6.29
C SER A 222 -25.85 15.46 -7.11
N ASP A 223 -24.68 15.59 -6.49
CA ASP A 223 -23.43 15.98 -7.15
C ASP A 223 -22.68 14.76 -7.73
N PRO A 224 -22.55 14.65 -9.06
CA PRO A 224 -21.90 13.52 -9.70
C PRO A 224 -20.38 13.45 -9.46
N ILE A 225 -19.73 14.58 -9.14
CA ILE A 225 -18.29 14.62 -8.83
C ILE A 225 -18.06 13.92 -7.49
N LYS A 226 -18.84 14.29 -6.47
CA LYS A 226 -18.79 13.65 -5.15
C LYS A 226 -19.08 12.15 -5.23
N VAL A 227 -20.06 11.75 -6.05
CA VAL A 227 -20.36 10.32 -6.28
C VAL A 227 -19.15 9.59 -6.85
N ARG A 228 -18.45 10.17 -7.83
CA ARG A 228 -17.25 9.57 -8.42
C ARG A 228 -16.13 9.40 -7.40
N GLU A 229 -15.85 10.44 -6.61
CA GLU A 229 -14.81 10.41 -5.58
C GLU A 229 -15.12 9.37 -4.48
N ILE A 230 -16.37 9.29 -4.03
CA ILE A 230 -16.78 8.29 -3.03
C ILE A 230 -16.64 6.87 -3.59
N LYS A 231 -17.02 6.64 -4.85
CA LYS A 231 -16.81 5.33 -5.51
C LYS A 231 -15.33 4.97 -5.56
N ASP A 232 -14.46 5.92 -5.89
CA ASP A 232 -13.01 5.70 -5.90
C ASP A 232 -12.47 5.36 -4.50
N ILE A 233 -12.92 6.05 -3.46
CA ILE A 233 -12.54 5.72 -2.08
C ILE A 233 -12.97 4.31 -1.70
N LEU A 234 -14.22 3.93 -2.00
CA LEU A 234 -14.73 2.58 -1.71
C LEU A 234 -13.94 1.50 -2.48
N MET A 235 -13.46 1.82 -3.69
CA MET A 235 -12.62 0.94 -4.53
C MET A 235 -11.17 0.84 -4.05
N THR A 236 -10.60 1.90 -3.48
CA THR A 236 -9.15 1.99 -3.21
C THR A 236 -8.79 1.84 -1.73
N GLN A 237 -9.54 2.42 -0.79
CA GLN A 237 -9.16 2.45 0.63
C GLN A 237 -9.40 1.13 1.36
N GLU A 238 -8.34 0.46 1.80
CA GLU A 238 -8.45 -0.80 2.56
C GLU A 238 -8.81 -0.60 4.04
N TRP A 239 -8.53 0.59 4.56
CA TRP A 239 -8.61 0.89 5.99
C TRP A 239 -9.98 1.50 6.32
N PRO A 240 -10.82 0.84 7.16
CA PRO A 240 -12.15 1.32 7.49
C PRO A 240 -12.18 2.76 8.02
N SER A 241 -11.26 3.08 8.93
CA SER A 241 -11.16 4.40 9.56
C SER A 241 -10.93 5.52 8.55
N LYS A 242 -9.98 5.32 7.63
CA LYS A 242 -9.65 6.28 6.58
C LYS A 242 -10.75 6.36 5.54
N MET A 243 -11.25 5.22 5.07
CA MET A 243 -12.36 5.15 4.12
C MET A 243 -13.57 5.94 4.63
N VAL A 244 -13.98 5.71 5.88
CA VAL A 244 -15.11 6.43 6.48
C VAL A 244 -14.84 7.93 6.62
N SER A 245 -13.63 8.29 7.05
CA SER A 245 -13.25 9.70 7.22
C SER A 245 -13.27 10.46 5.90
N ASP A 246 -12.68 9.86 4.85
CA ASP A 246 -12.59 10.47 3.52
C ASP A 246 -14.00 10.62 2.89
N ILE A 247 -14.88 9.61 3.03
CA ILE A 247 -16.27 9.70 2.57
C ILE A 247 -17.03 10.79 3.33
N ALA A 248 -16.86 10.86 4.65
CA ALA A 248 -17.55 11.86 5.47
C ALA A 248 -17.10 13.28 5.13
N GLU A 249 -15.82 13.49 4.81
CA GLU A 249 -15.31 14.78 4.36
C GLU A 249 -15.92 15.22 3.03
N ILE A 250 -16.10 14.30 2.07
CA ILE A 250 -16.77 14.62 0.79
C ILE A 250 -18.26 14.95 1.01
N LEU A 251 -18.95 14.17 1.84
CA LEU A 251 -20.37 14.35 2.11
C LEU A 251 -20.65 15.67 2.84
N TYR A 252 -19.93 15.91 3.93
CA TYR A 252 -20.26 16.96 4.88
C TYR A 252 -19.36 18.20 4.74
N GLY A 253 -18.13 18.05 4.25
CA GLY A 253 -17.17 19.14 4.08
C GLY A 253 -16.99 19.96 5.35
N ASP A 254 -17.09 21.28 5.20
CA ASP A 254 -16.96 22.26 6.29
C ASP A 254 -18.00 22.08 7.41
N THR A 255 -19.12 21.39 7.13
CA THR A 255 -20.11 21.06 8.16
C THR A 255 -19.47 20.30 9.33
N LEU A 256 -18.43 19.50 9.10
CA LEU A 256 -17.69 18.77 10.14
C LEU A 256 -16.94 19.66 11.13
N LEU A 257 -16.68 20.92 10.80
CA LEU A 257 -15.99 21.88 11.67
C LEU A 257 -16.84 22.26 12.88
N ASP A 258 -18.16 22.31 12.70
CA ASP A 258 -19.12 22.76 13.70
C ASP A 258 -20.12 21.68 14.12
N HIS A 259 -20.30 20.64 13.29
CA HIS A 259 -21.20 19.53 13.54
C HIS A 259 -20.44 18.26 13.94
N ILE A 260 -21.07 17.49 14.81
CA ILE A 260 -20.66 16.12 15.14
C ILE A 260 -21.62 15.11 14.51
N LEU A 261 -21.09 13.95 14.16
CA LEU A 261 -21.91 12.79 13.84
C LEU A 261 -22.47 12.21 15.14
N GLY A 262 -23.80 12.16 15.21
CA GLY A 262 -24.55 11.58 16.32
C GLY A 262 -25.06 10.18 16.02
N ARG A 263 -26.08 9.77 16.78
CA ARG A 263 -26.91 8.60 16.51
C ARG A 263 -28.31 9.07 16.12
N HIS A 264 -28.73 8.76 14.91
CA HIS A 264 -30.01 9.20 14.32
C HIS A 264 -30.24 10.72 14.41
N GLY A 265 -29.20 11.50 14.15
CA GLY A 265 -29.21 12.96 14.21
C GLY A 265 -29.27 13.53 15.62
N LYS A 266 -29.03 12.72 16.65
CA LYS A 266 -29.00 13.14 18.05
C LYS A 266 -27.63 12.88 18.66
N ARG A 267 -27.20 13.78 19.54
CA ARG A 267 -25.96 13.63 20.28
C ARG A 267 -26.17 12.69 21.48
N ASP A 268 -25.20 11.81 21.72
CA ASP A 268 -25.28 10.87 22.85
C ASP A 268 -25.09 11.55 24.22
N ARG A 269 -24.43 12.72 24.27
CA ARG A 269 -24.14 13.47 25.51
C ARG A 269 -24.24 14.98 25.33
N LYS A 270 -24.48 15.74 26.39
CA LYS A 270 -24.41 17.21 26.32
C LYS A 270 -23.03 17.69 25.87
N ALA A 271 -23.01 18.77 25.10
CA ALA A 271 -21.79 19.40 24.62
C ALA A 271 -21.01 20.03 25.77
N ARG A 272 -19.68 19.88 25.76
CA ARG A 272 -18.81 20.62 26.70
C ARG A 272 -18.40 21.96 26.10
N ARG A 273 -17.99 22.91 26.96
CA ARG A 273 -17.44 24.20 26.52
C ARG A 273 -16.24 23.96 25.59
N GLY A 274 -16.24 24.59 24.42
CA GLY A 274 -15.19 24.43 23.40
C GLY A 274 -15.39 23.27 22.42
N GLU A 275 -16.35 22.37 22.66
CA GLU A 275 -16.72 21.33 21.68
C GLU A 275 -17.63 21.88 20.58
N ARG A 276 -17.65 21.20 19.43
CA ARG A 276 -18.67 21.36 18.38
C ARG A 276 -20.06 21.17 18.99
N GLN A 277 -20.98 22.06 18.68
CA GLN A 277 -22.29 22.14 19.34
C GLN A 277 -23.40 21.51 18.51
N LEU A 278 -23.29 21.59 17.18
CA LEU A 278 -24.32 21.12 16.27
C LEU A 278 -24.18 19.62 15.99
N THR A 279 -25.27 18.99 15.59
CA THR A 279 -25.28 17.57 15.21
C THR A 279 -25.72 17.45 13.76
N VAL A 280 -25.03 16.62 12.98
CA VAL A 280 -25.45 16.31 11.60
C VAL A 280 -26.89 15.79 11.64
N SER A 281 -27.75 16.31 10.77
CA SER A 281 -29.17 15.93 10.76
C SER A 281 -29.34 14.45 10.44
N ARG A 282 -30.47 13.87 10.85
CA ARG A 282 -30.75 12.45 10.60
C ARG A 282 -30.73 12.10 9.10
N SER A 283 -31.23 13.00 8.24
CA SER A 283 -31.25 12.78 6.79
C SER A 283 -29.84 12.73 6.20
N GLU A 284 -28.94 13.60 6.67
CA GLU A 284 -27.54 13.60 6.25
C GLU A 284 -26.78 12.38 6.81
N GLU A 285 -27.04 11.99 8.06
CA GLU A 285 -26.49 10.75 8.64
C GLU A 285 -26.88 9.51 7.82
N GLU A 286 -28.14 9.45 7.37
CA GLU A 286 -28.66 8.32 6.60
C GLU A 286 -27.95 8.17 5.26
N LYS A 287 -27.49 9.27 4.63
CA LYS A 287 -26.71 9.19 3.40
C LYS A 287 -25.43 8.38 3.60
N LEU A 288 -24.70 8.64 4.67
CA LEU A 288 -23.49 7.89 5.02
C LEU A 288 -23.82 6.43 5.37
N ARG A 289 -24.93 6.18 6.09
CA ARG A 289 -25.41 4.81 6.35
C ARG A 289 -25.73 4.06 5.06
N CYS A 290 -26.46 4.65 4.13
CA CYS A 290 -26.77 4.07 2.83
C CYS A 290 -25.49 3.73 2.05
N ILE A 291 -24.51 4.63 2.02
CA ILE A 291 -23.23 4.39 1.34
C ILE A 291 -22.48 3.24 1.99
N LEU A 292 -22.36 3.20 3.31
CA LEU A 292 -21.63 2.14 4.02
C LEU A 292 -22.40 0.81 4.06
N SER A 293 -23.72 0.82 3.81
CA SER A 293 -24.56 -0.38 3.72
C SER A 293 -24.14 -1.33 2.59
N VAL A 294 -23.34 -0.86 1.63
CA VAL A 294 -22.75 -1.74 0.61
C VAL A 294 -22.00 -2.89 1.26
N PHE A 295 -21.30 -2.65 2.38
CA PHE A 295 -20.60 -3.68 3.15
C PHE A 295 -21.53 -4.49 4.08
N GLY A 296 -22.84 -4.37 3.94
CA GLY A 296 -23.85 -5.04 4.75
C GLY A 296 -23.94 -4.46 6.17
N THR A 297 -24.08 -5.35 7.15
CA THR A 297 -24.26 -4.99 8.57
C THR A 297 -22.97 -4.57 9.27
N THR A 298 -21.82 -4.73 8.62
CA THR A 298 -20.50 -4.49 9.22
C THR A 298 -20.30 -3.06 9.71
N PHE A 299 -20.91 -2.07 9.06
CA PHE A 299 -20.83 -0.66 9.45
C PHE A 299 -22.14 -0.09 9.98
N THR A 300 -23.28 -0.75 9.72
CA THR A 300 -24.62 -0.16 9.89
C THR A 300 -25.31 -0.59 11.19
N THR A 301 -24.81 -1.59 11.90
CA THR A 301 -25.28 -1.90 13.26
C THR A 301 -24.93 -0.77 14.22
N ASP A 302 -25.76 -0.49 15.22
CA ASP A 302 -25.54 0.66 16.12
C ASP A 302 -24.19 0.61 16.85
N THR A 303 -23.77 -0.57 17.27
CA THR A 303 -22.46 -0.78 17.91
C THR A 303 -21.31 -0.51 16.95
N ALA A 304 -21.38 -1.06 15.72
CA ALA A 304 -20.35 -0.82 14.72
C ALA A 304 -20.35 0.62 14.23
N TRP A 305 -21.52 1.25 14.12
CA TRP A 305 -21.67 2.66 13.77
C TRP A 305 -20.94 3.55 14.77
N GLN A 306 -21.16 3.32 16.06
CA GLN A 306 -20.52 4.11 17.11
C GLN A 306 -18.98 3.99 17.07
N ILE A 307 -18.48 2.77 16.88
CA ILE A 307 -17.04 2.47 16.99
C ILE A 307 -16.29 2.74 15.70
N LEU A 308 -16.81 2.25 14.57
CA LEU A 308 -16.14 2.30 13.26
C LEU A 308 -16.51 3.52 12.43
N VAL A 309 -17.57 4.25 12.78
CA VAL A 309 -18.02 5.40 12.00
C VAL A 309 -17.99 6.68 12.81
N GLN A 310 -18.84 6.77 13.83
CA GLN A 310 -19.02 7.97 14.63
C GLN A 310 -17.71 8.46 15.23
N HIS A 311 -16.89 7.56 15.79
CA HIS A 311 -15.59 7.90 16.34
C HIS A 311 -14.68 8.58 15.30
N TYR A 312 -14.48 7.96 14.13
CA TYR A 312 -13.55 8.44 13.12
C TYR A 312 -14.03 9.70 12.41
N VAL A 313 -15.32 9.81 12.08
CA VAL A 313 -15.88 11.04 11.51
C VAL A 313 -15.73 12.21 12.49
N ASN A 314 -15.99 11.97 13.77
CA ASN A 314 -15.79 12.99 14.78
C ASN A 314 -14.31 13.32 15.00
N GLN A 315 -13.39 12.36 14.91
CA GLN A 315 -11.97 12.66 14.92
C GLN A 315 -11.57 13.53 13.72
N ARG A 316 -12.02 13.18 12.51
CA ARG A 316 -11.72 13.92 11.28
C ARG A 316 -12.11 15.39 11.39
N GLY A 317 -13.31 15.70 11.87
CA GLY A 317 -13.72 17.09 12.04
C GLY A 317 -12.95 17.85 13.13
N ARG A 318 -12.42 17.16 14.16
CA ARG A 318 -11.45 17.80 15.10
C ARG A 318 -10.15 18.14 14.40
N ASP A 319 -9.64 17.23 13.59
CA ASP A 319 -8.38 17.43 12.85
C ASP A 319 -8.49 18.59 11.86
N MET A 320 -9.63 18.68 11.14
CA MET A 320 -9.91 19.80 10.24
C MET A 320 -9.96 21.15 10.99
N LYS A 321 -10.68 21.19 12.12
CA LYS A 321 -10.75 22.41 12.95
C LYS A 321 -9.38 22.83 13.47
N ASN A 322 -8.59 21.87 13.95
CA ASN A 322 -7.25 22.14 14.48
C ASN A 322 -6.30 22.67 13.41
N ARG A 323 -6.41 22.15 12.18
CA ARG A 323 -5.63 22.62 11.03
C ARG A 323 -5.93 24.09 10.70
N LEU A 324 -7.20 24.48 10.69
CA LEU A 324 -7.62 25.87 10.46
C LEU A 324 -7.12 26.85 11.52
N THR A 325 -7.05 26.44 12.79
CA THR A 325 -6.45 27.29 13.84
C THR A 325 -4.95 27.45 13.66
N LYS A 326 -4.23 26.38 13.32
CA LYS A 326 -2.78 26.45 13.09
C LYS A 326 -2.44 27.37 11.93
N GLU A 327 -3.14 27.25 10.80
CA GLU A 327 -2.93 28.10 9.63
C GLU A 327 -3.17 29.59 9.96
N LYS A 328 -4.16 29.90 10.81
CA LYS A 328 -4.43 31.28 11.26
C LYS A 328 -3.40 31.82 12.24
N ASP A 329 -2.81 30.97 13.07
CA ASP A 329 -1.77 31.38 14.02
C ASP A 329 -0.43 31.61 13.29
N GLU A 330 -0.14 30.84 12.23
CA GLU A 330 1.03 31.02 11.37
C GLU A 330 0.96 32.30 10.52
N GLU A 331 -0.23 32.68 10.02
CA GLU A 331 -0.44 33.92 9.26
C GLU A 331 -0.32 35.20 10.12
N ARG A 332 -0.38 35.07 11.46
CA ARG A 332 -0.23 36.18 12.42
C ARG A 332 1.20 36.41 12.88
N VAL A 333 2.16 35.59 12.44
CA VAL A 333 3.58 35.85 12.69
C VAL A 333 4.04 36.90 11.68
N ASP A 334 3.89 38.16 12.09
CA ASP A 334 4.34 39.34 11.36
C ASP A 334 5.85 39.24 11.09
N PRO A 335 6.33 39.26 9.83
CA PRO A 335 7.76 39.13 9.51
C PRO A 335 8.60 40.38 9.83
N ASN A 336 8.00 41.41 10.44
CA ASN A 336 8.67 42.63 10.86
C ASN A 336 8.87 42.69 12.39
N ILE A 337 9.58 41.71 12.94
CA ILE A 337 10.33 41.94 14.17
C ILE A 337 11.78 42.07 13.75
N ASP A 338 12.16 43.31 13.47
CA ASP A 338 13.57 43.71 13.41
C ASP A 338 14.22 43.27 14.73
N ASP A 339 15.21 42.41 14.54
CA ASP A 339 16.12 41.85 15.52
C ASP A 339 16.99 42.98 16.08
N ASP A 340 16.50 43.71 17.06
CA ASP A 340 17.31 44.61 17.88
C ASP A 340 16.79 44.65 19.33
N SER A 341 17.36 43.79 20.18
CA SER A 341 17.46 44.04 21.62
C SER A 341 18.23 42.90 22.32
N SER A 342 19.52 43.14 22.44
CA SER A 342 20.42 42.73 23.53
C SER A 342 19.78 42.39 24.89
N ASP A 343 20.39 41.41 25.56
CA ASP A 343 20.57 41.26 27.02
C ASP A 343 19.37 41.33 27.97
N SER A 344 19.03 40.18 28.59
CA SER A 344 19.28 39.92 30.03
C SER A 344 18.30 38.87 30.62
N PRO A 345 18.79 37.81 31.30
CA PRO A 345 17.95 36.77 31.89
C PRO A 345 17.69 37.02 33.37
N GLU A 346 16.95 38.06 33.75
CA GLU A 346 16.56 38.23 35.16
C GLU A 346 15.38 39.20 35.33
N ALA A 347 14.15 38.68 35.34
CA ALA A 347 13.03 39.15 36.17
C ALA A 347 11.68 38.68 35.60
N LYS A 348 11.02 37.76 36.32
CA LYS A 348 9.63 37.89 36.81
C LYS A 348 9.12 36.53 37.32
N ARG A 349 9.76 36.05 38.38
CA ARG A 349 9.04 35.40 39.48
C ARG A 349 8.41 36.51 40.33
N SER A 350 7.14 36.83 40.09
CA SER A 350 6.25 37.44 41.09
C SER A 350 4.85 37.66 40.51
N ARG A 351 3.96 36.69 40.71
CA ARG A 351 2.52 36.94 40.91
C ARG A 351 1.95 35.80 41.74
N LEU A 352 2.30 35.85 43.02
CA LEU A 352 1.58 35.20 44.10
C LEU A 352 0.53 36.21 44.60
N VAL A 353 -0.73 35.77 44.64
CA VAL A 353 -1.65 35.91 45.80
C VAL A 353 -2.11 37.33 46.21
N ASN A 354 -3.39 37.65 45.92
CA ASN A 354 -4.43 38.01 46.91
C ASN A 354 -5.63 38.72 46.26
N HIS A 355 -6.81 38.10 46.34
CA HIS A 355 -8.06 38.84 46.56
C HIS A 355 -9.04 37.94 47.33
N THR A 356 -9.03 38.14 48.64
CA THR A 356 -10.03 37.70 49.64
C THR A 356 -11.19 38.70 49.67
N ASP A 357 -12.39 38.14 49.82
CA ASP A 357 -13.52 38.59 50.65
C ASP A 357 -14.15 39.97 50.40
N ASP A 358 -15.44 40.00 49.97
CA ASP A 358 -16.59 40.17 50.89
C ASP A 358 -17.92 40.50 50.17
N ASP A 359 -18.96 39.85 50.70
CA ASP A 359 -20.38 40.24 50.87
C ASP A 359 -21.32 40.54 49.67
N ALA A 360 -22.41 39.77 49.58
CA ALA A 360 -23.70 40.22 50.15
C ALA A 360 -24.81 39.16 49.99
N ASP A 361 -25.49 38.92 51.11
CA ASP A 361 -26.77 38.23 51.28
C ASP A 361 -27.88 38.72 50.35
N ASN A 362 -28.68 37.78 49.84
CA ASN A 362 -30.15 37.88 49.80
C ASN A 362 -30.75 36.55 49.30
N VAL A 363 -31.60 35.90 50.10
CA VAL A 363 -32.99 35.54 49.74
C VAL A 363 -33.65 34.88 50.96
N GLU A 364 -34.74 35.53 51.34
CA GLU A 364 -35.81 35.26 52.30
C GLU A 364 -36.23 33.79 52.48
N GLU A 365 -36.47 33.42 53.74
CA GLU A 365 -37.70 32.74 54.18
C GLU A 365 -38.16 33.34 55.53
#